data_AF-A0A2U8FSX4-F1
#
_entry.id   AF-A0A2U8FSX4-F1
#
_cell.length_a   1.000
_cell.length_b   1.000
_cell.length_c   1.000
_cell.angle_alpha   90.00
_cell.angle_beta   90.00
_cell.angle_gamma   90.00
#
_symmetry.space_group_name_H-M   'P 1'
#
loop_
_entity.id
_entity.type
_entity.pdbx_description
1 polymer ?
#
loop_
_entity_poly.entity_id
_entity_poly.type
_entity_poly.pdbx_seq_one_letter_code
_entity_poly.pdbx_strand_id
1 'polypeptide(L)'
;MYQLNLARSLAAGSVFGQNAVKCSQMLVSEGKLEPESFNIAIGVAAKMRGQANLRAFHEHYLEKTSEFRANKVVRRFQEAIDSLSIGSLGNILVEARTTRIRPTTRSTGLDEGVRL
;
A
#
# COMPACT_ATOMS: atom_id res chain seq x y z
N MET A 1 -1.08 12.19 22.57
CA MET A 1 -2.22 11.23 22.58
C MET A 1 -3.46 11.74 21.84
N TYR A 2 -3.95 12.96 22.09
CA TYR A 2 -5.17 13.50 21.44
C TYR A 2 -5.17 13.40 19.90
N GLN A 3 -4.10 13.83 19.24
CA GLN A 3 -4.01 13.79 17.77
C GLN A 3 -4.07 12.36 17.18
N LEU A 4 -3.50 11.37 17.88
CA LEU A 4 -3.54 9.96 17.44
C LEU A 4 -4.92 9.34 17.62
N ASN A 5 -5.67 9.74 18.65
CA ASN A 5 -7.06 9.33 18.81
C ASN A 5 -7.95 9.93 17.71
N LEU A 6 -7.71 11.19 17.35
CA LEU A 6 -8.42 11.84 16.25
C LEU A 6 -8.08 11.18 14.90
N ALA A 7 -6.81 10.87 14.67
CA ALA A 7 -6.36 10.12 13.50
C ALA A 7 -6.98 8.72 13.43
N ARG A 8 -7.15 8.02 14.57
CA ARG A 8 -7.82 6.72 14.62
C ARG A 8 -9.28 6.80 14.14
N SER A 9 -10.01 7.82 14.57
CA SER A 9 -11.39 8.06 14.13
C SER A 9 -11.45 8.27 12.62
N LEU A 10 -10.57 9.11 12.08
CA LEU A 10 -10.47 9.37 10.63
C LEU A 10 -10.05 8.12 9.83
N ALA A 11 -9.20 7.28 10.41
CA ALA A 11 -8.71 6.05 9.80
C ALA A 11 -9.71 4.88 9.82
N ALA A 12 -10.80 4.98 10.58
CA ALA A 12 -11.73 3.86 10.80
C ALA A 12 -12.29 3.27 9.50
N GLY A 13 -12.46 4.09 8.45
CA GLY A 13 -12.94 3.65 7.14
C GLY A 13 -11.92 2.94 6.24
N SER A 14 -10.66 2.81 6.66
CA SER A 14 -9.61 2.20 5.83
C SER A 14 -8.65 1.33 6.64
N VAL A 15 -8.53 0.04 6.30
CA VAL A 15 -7.53 -0.88 6.88
C VAL A 15 -6.11 -0.33 6.79
N PHE A 16 -5.75 0.29 5.65
CA PHE A 16 -4.44 0.96 5.51
C PHE A 16 -4.26 2.10 6.54
N GLY A 17 -5.22 3.03 6.63
CA GLY A 17 -5.24 4.07 7.66
C GLY A 17 -5.14 3.53 9.09
N GLN A 18 -5.86 2.44 9.41
CA GLN A 18 -5.79 1.83 10.73
C GLN A 18 -4.38 1.29 11.03
N ASN A 19 -3.75 0.64 10.05
CA ASN A 19 -2.36 0.20 10.16
C ASN A 19 -1.40 1.38 10.32
N ALA A 20 -1.58 2.46 9.54
CA ALA A 20 -0.78 3.67 9.65
C ALA A 20 -0.84 4.27 11.05
N VAL A 21 -2.05 4.43 11.62
CA VAL A 21 -2.23 4.93 12.99
C VAL A 21 -1.57 4.01 14.01
N LYS A 22 -1.73 2.69 13.87
CA LYS A 22 -1.11 1.70 14.76
C LYS A 22 0.42 1.80 14.72
N CYS A 23 1.02 1.87 13.52
CA CYS A 23 2.46 2.02 13.36
C CYS A 23 2.96 3.36 13.93
N SER A 24 2.24 4.46 13.71
CA SER A 24 2.59 5.74 14.32
C SER A 24 2.53 5.69 15.85
N GLN A 25 1.53 5.01 16.44
CA GLN A 25 1.43 4.83 17.90
C GLN A 25 2.63 4.06 18.48
N MET A 26 3.08 3.01 17.80
CA MET A 26 4.27 2.24 18.21
C MET A 26 5.51 3.12 18.24
N LEU A 27 5.76 3.88 17.17
CA LEU A 27 6.93 4.77 17.11
C LEU A 27 6.89 5.87 18.18
N VAL A 28 5.71 6.44 18.45
CA VAL A 28 5.54 7.39 19.57
C VAL A 28 5.86 6.72 20.91
N SER A 29 5.42 5.48 21.14
CA SER A 29 5.73 4.76 22.38
C SER A 29 7.22 4.42 22.53
N GLU A 30 7.95 4.31 21.42
CA GLU A 30 9.41 4.15 21.39
C GLU A 30 10.17 5.48 21.50
N GLY A 31 9.47 6.62 21.67
CA GLY A 31 10.09 7.95 21.75
C GLY A 31 10.48 8.53 20.39
N LYS A 32 10.10 7.91 19.28
CA LYS A 32 10.42 8.35 17.92
C LYS A 32 9.34 9.29 17.40
N LEU A 33 9.61 10.60 17.52
CA LEU A 33 8.66 11.68 17.20
C LEU A 33 9.05 12.51 15.98
N GLU A 34 10.13 12.13 15.29
CA GLU A 34 10.64 12.89 14.15
C GLU A 34 9.75 12.73 12.92
N PRO A 35 9.72 13.70 12.00
CA PRO A 35 8.97 13.61 10.75
C PRO A 35 9.29 12.34 9.94
N GLU A 36 10.54 11.88 9.97
CA GLU A 36 10.96 10.63 9.33
C GLU A 36 10.26 9.39 9.92
N SER A 37 9.96 9.42 11.23
CA SER A 37 9.23 8.35 11.90
C SER A 37 7.80 8.21 11.35
N PHE A 38 7.18 9.32 10.96
CA PHE A 38 5.88 9.26 10.29
C PHE A 38 5.97 8.56 8.94
N ASN A 39 6.96 8.89 8.11
CA ASN A 39 7.17 8.24 6.82
C ASN A 39 7.46 6.74 7.00
N ILE A 40 8.26 6.38 8.01
CA ILE A 40 8.51 4.98 8.37
C ILE A 40 7.19 4.27 8.73
N ALA A 41 6.34 4.87 9.58
CA ALA A 41 5.04 4.28 9.92
C ALA A 41 4.15 4.06 8.68
N ILE A 42 4.12 5.01 7.75
CA ILE A 42 3.38 4.89 6.50
C ILE A 42 3.95 3.76 5.63
N GLY A 43 5.27 3.68 5.50
CA GLY A 43 5.95 2.61 4.74
C GLY A 43 5.68 1.22 5.32
N VAL A 44 5.73 1.07 6.65
CA VAL A 44 5.39 -0.19 7.33
C VAL A 44 3.93 -0.56 7.08
N ALA A 45 3.00 0.38 7.25
CA ALA A 45 1.58 0.13 7.02
C ALA A 45 1.29 -0.28 5.56
N ALA A 46 2.02 0.29 4.60
CA ALA A 46 1.93 -0.07 3.19
C ALA A 46 2.42 -1.50 2.93
N LYS A 47 3.56 -1.89 3.50
CA LYS A 47 4.05 -3.28 3.40
C LYS A 47 3.10 -4.28 4.04
N MET A 48 2.58 -3.99 5.23
CA MET A 48 1.58 -4.82 5.90
C MET A 48 0.35 -5.02 5.00
N ARG A 49 -0.10 -3.96 4.31
CA ARG A 49 -1.23 -4.07 3.39
C ARG A 49 -0.89 -4.91 2.15
N GLY A 50 0.30 -4.74 1.59
CA GLY A 50 0.78 -5.57 0.49
C GLY A 50 0.81 -7.06 0.85
N GLN A 51 1.40 -7.40 2.00
CA GLN A 51 1.50 -8.77 2.50
C GLN A 51 0.12 -9.39 2.75
N ALA A 52 -0.80 -8.63 3.38
CA ALA A 52 -2.16 -9.10 3.65
C ALA A 52 -2.95 -9.43 2.36
N ASN A 53 -2.63 -8.76 1.25
CA ASN A 53 -3.30 -8.99 -0.03
C ASN A 53 -2.71 -10.16 -0.83
N LEU A 54 -1.53 -10.69 -0.47
CA LEU A 54 -0.90 -11.79 -1.21
C LEU A 54 -1.78 -13.02 -1.31
N ARG A 55 -2.53 -13.34 -0.24
CA ARG A 55 -3.47 -14.46 -0.24
C ARG A 55 -4.59 -14.26 -1.26
N ALA A 56 -5.19 -13.07 -1.29
CA ALA A 56 -6.24 -12.74 -2.25
C ALA A 56 -5.72 -12.79 -3.70
N PHE A 57 -4.49 -12.33 -3.95
CA PHE A 57 -3.84 -12.51 -5.26
C PHE A 57 -3.61 -13.98 -5.58
N HIS A 58 -3.16 -14.77 -4.60
CA HIS A 58 -2.94 -16.19 -4.80
C HIS A 58 -4.22 -16.90 -5.23
N GLU A 59 -5.29 -16.72 -4.45
CA GLU A 59 -6.62 -17.28 -4.71
C GLU A 59 -7.14 -16.86 -6.09
N HIS A 60 -7.03 -15.57 -6.43
CA HIS A 60 -7.42 -15.06 -7.75
C HIS A 60 -6.70 -15.75 -8.91
N TYR A 61 -5.39 -15.96 -8.79
CA TYR A 61 -4.62 -16.61 -9.86
C TYR A 61 -4.83 -18.12 -9.91
N LEU A 62 -5.14 -18.77 -8.78
CA LEU A 62 -5.55 -20.17 -8.74
C LEU A 62 -6.85 -20.38 -9.51
N GLU A 63 -7.83 -19.47 -9.37
CA GLU A 63 -9.11 -19.54 -10.09
C GLU A 63 -8.96 -19.36 -11.60
N LYS A 64 -8.00 -18.54 -12.05
CA LYS A 64 -7.88 -18.13 -13.46
C LYS A 64 -6.82 -18.87 -14.27
N THR A 65 -5.88 -19.54 -13.62
CA THR A 65 -4.70 -20.07 -14.30
C THR A 65 -4.32 -21.47 -13.83
N SER A 66 -3.12 -21.65 -13.27
CA SER A 66 -2.62 -22.90 -12.72
C SER A 66 -1.84 -22.63 -11.45
N GLU A 67 -1.72 -23.63 -10.58
CA GLU A 67 -1.00 -23.53 -9.31
C GLU A 67 0.44 -23.03 -9.50
N PHE A 68 1.16 -23.55 -10.50
CA PHE A 68 2.53 -23.08 -10.80
C PHE A 68 2.58 -21.58 -11.12
N ARG A 69 1.63 -21.08 -11.92
CA ARG A 69 1.58 -19.65 -12.28
C ARG A 69 1.17 -18.80 -11.08
N ALA A 70 0.21 -19.26 -10.28
CA ALA A 70 -0.24 -18.59 -9.08
C ALA A 70 0.91 -18.44 -8.06
N ASN A 71 1.63 -19.53 -7.78
CA ASN A 71 2.83 -19.53 -6.93
C ASN A 71 3.93 -18.61 -7.45
N LYS A 72 4.20 -18.63 -8.77
CA LYS A 72 5.20 -17.75 -9.39
C LYS A 72 4.85 -16.27 -9.21
N VAL A 73 3.59 -15.89 -9.39
CA VAL A 73 3.14 -14.50 -9.25
C VAL A 73 3.23 -14.05 -7.79
N VAL A 74 2.74 -14.85 -6.84
CA VAL A 74 2.82 -14.55 -5.42
C VAL A 74 4.26 -14.35 -4.97
N ARG A 75 5.17 -15.24 -5.39
CA ARG A 75 6.61 -15.12 -5.08
C ARG A 75 7.19 -13.80 -5.59
N ARG A 76 6.87 -13.41 -6.82
CA ARG A 76 7.33 -12.12 -7.39
C ARG A 76 6.77 -10.92 -6.65
N PHE A 77 5.51 -10.98 -6.24
CA PHE A 77 4.91 -9.90 -5.44
C PHE A 77 5.54 -9.81 -4.05
N GLN A 78 5.80 -10.95 -3.40
CA GLN A 78 6.51 -11.01 -2.12
C GLN A 78 7.91 -10.41 -2.24
N GLU A 79 8.70 -10.84 -3.25
CA GLU A 79 10.02 -10.28 -3.55
C GLU A 79 9.98 -8.76 -3.78
N ALA A 80 8.96 -8.27 -4.51
CA ALA A 80 8.78 -6.84 -4.73
C ALA A 80 8.45 -6.09 -3.43
N ILE A 81 7.57 -6.62 -2.58
CA ILE A 81 7.24 -6.01 -1.28
C ILE A 81 8.48 -6.00 -0.37
N ASP A 82 9.26 -7.07 -0.37
CA ASP A 82 10.44 -7.19 0.50
C ASP A 82 11.56 -6.24 0.05
N SER A 83 11.79 -6.11 -1.26
CA SER A 83 12.84 -5.24 -1.82
C SER A 83 12.56 -3.74 -1.71
N LEU A 84 11.29 -3.32 -1.56
CA LEU A 84 10.96 -1.91 -1.35
C LEU A 84 11.49 -1.41 0.01
N SER A 85 12.23 -0.31 0.03
CA SER A 85 12.66 0.29 1.30
C SER A 85 11.45 0.92 2.01
N ILE A 86 11.36 0.75 3.33
CA ILE A 86 10.26 1.32 4.13
C ILE A 86 10.27 2.85 4.06
N GLY A 87 11.45 3.48 4.18
CA GLY A 87 11.59 4.94 4.13
C GLY A 87 11.20 5.51 2.76
N SER A 88 11.69 4.92 1.66
CA SER A 88 11.34 5.37 0.31
C SER A 88 9.86 5.17 0.01
N LEU A 89 9.27 4.04 0.44
CA LEU A 89 7.85 3.78 0.27
C LEU A 89 6.98 4.79 1.06
N GLY A 90 7.39 5.08 2.30
CA GLY A 90 6.78 6.11 3.13
C GLY A 90 6.83 7.49 2.46
N ASN A 91 8.02 7.91 2.02
CA ASN A 91 8.20 9.18 1.31
C ASN A 91 7.33 9.26 0.07
N ILE A 92 7.36 8.24 -0.81
CA ILE A 92 6.53 8.22 -2.03
C ILE A 92 5.05 8.39 -1.70
N LEU A 93 4.53 7.71 -0.68
CA LEU A 93 3.10 7.77 -0.35
C LEU A 93 2.70 9.09 0.31
N VAL A 94 3.59 9.69 1.09
CA VAL A 94 3.37 11.00 1.72
C VAL A 94 3.51 12.13 0.69
N GLU A 95 4.51 12.05 -0.20
CA GLU A 95 4.77 13.02 -1.27
C GLU A 95 3.77 12.90 -2.43
N ALA A 96 3.30 11.69 -2.77
CA ALA A 96 2.23 11.51 -3.75
C ALA A 96 0.91 12.16 -3.31
N ARG A 97 0.78 12.53 -2.04
CA ARG A 97 -0.34 13.32 -1.52
C ARG A 97 -0.09 14.83 -1.69
N THR A 98 1.16 15.29 -1.67
CA THR A 98 1.52 16.72 -1.83
C THR A 98 1.64 17.11 -3.31
N THR A 99 2.08 16.20 -4.16
CA THR A 99 1.93 16.30 -5.61
C THR A 99 0.52 15.85 -5.97
N ARG A 100 -0.40 16.82 -6.19
CA ARG A 100 -1.73 16.53 -6.77
C ARG A 100 -1.55 15.50 -7.88
N ILE A 101 -2.14 14.31 -7.70
CA ILE A 101 -2.28 13.31 -8.75
C ILE A 101 -2.85 14.05 -9.96
N ARG A 102 -2.00 14.30 -10.96
CA ARG A 102 -2.45 14.79 -12.26
C ARG A 102 -3.47 13.74 -12.71
N PRO A 103 -4.72 14.13 -13.05
CA PRO A 103 -5.71 13.17 -13.48
C PRO A 103 -5.09 12.36 -14.60
N THR A 104 -5.06 11.04 -14.42
CA THR A 104 -4.67 10.11 -15.48
C THR A 104 -5.69 10.32 -16.59
N THR A 105 -5.31 11.08 -17.61
CA THR A 105 -6.04 11.14 -18.87
C THR A 105 -6.12 9.71 -19.37
N ARG A 106 -7.31 9.10 -19.24
CA ARG A 106 -7.64 7.88 -19.97
C ARG A 106 -7.26 8.14 -21.43
N SER A 107 -6.30 7.38 -21.96
CA SER A 107 -6.11 7.33 -23.40
C SER A 107 -7.36 6.70 -24.00
N THR A 108 -8.25 7.51 -24.54
CA THR A 108 -9.39 7.08 -25.37
C THR A 108 -8.84 6.64 -26.73
N GLY A 109 -8.23 5.45 -26.77
CA GLY A 109 -7.57 4.94 -27.97
C GLY A 109 -7.68 3.42 -28.14
N LEU A 110 -8.74 2.80 -27.61
CA LEU A 110 -9.06 1.38 -27.86
C LEU A 110 -10.56 1.24 -28.20
N ASP A 111 -11.05 2.09 -29.10
CA ASP A 111 -12.37 1.95 -29.71
C ASP A 111 -12.28 2.06 -31.24
N GLU A 112 -11.28 1.39 -31.83
CA GLU A 112 -11.37 0.97 -33.23
C GLU A 112 -11.69 -0.52 -33.20
N GLY A 113 -12.99 -0.81 -33.17
CA GLY A 113 -13.51 -2.16 -33.30
C GLY A 113 -12.92 -2.85 -34.53
N VAL A 114 -12.59 -4.13 -34.37
CA VAL A 114 -12.34 -5.02 -35.51
C VAL A 114 -13.62 -5.04 -36.34
N ARG A 115 -13.56 -4.51 -37.57
CA ARG A 115 -14.61 -4.76 -38.57
C ARG A 115 -14.59 -6.25 -38.91
N LEU A 116 -15.63 -6.97 -38.51
CA LEU A 116 -16.01 -8.25 -39.13
C LEU A 116 -16.68 -7.98 -40.46
#